data_AF-F7NPP9-F1
#
_entry.id   AF-F7NPP9-F1
#
_cell.length_a   1.000
_cell.length_b   1.000
_cell.length_c   1.000
_cell.angle_alpha   90.00
_cell.angle_beta   90.00
_cell.angle_gamma   90.00
#
_symmetry.space_group_name_H-M   'P 1'
#
loop_
_entity.id
_entity.type
_entity.pdbx_description
1 polymer ?
#
loop_
_entity_poly.entity_id
_entity_poly.type
_entity_poly.pdbx_seq_one_letter_code
_entity_poly.pdbx_strand_id
1 'polypeptide(L)'
;PEGVGRGKVILRGTKYGCVCDAPGTPVQMFTVGNILTDKFQETFLGLKDRANAIEITFANKDKGYQKDVITAYADDYDGTEPNITQITLDGITTAAQAYREGKYRLRLNRYLTRTVEHSADIDAIACQINDVVLLAHDVPQWGFSGRLLAATDT
;
A
#
# COMPACT_ATOMS: atom_id res chain seq x y z
N PRO A 1 5.09 0.76 10.14
CA PRO A 1 3.62 0.93 10.15
C PRO A 1 3.26 2.40 9.97
N GLU A 2 2.34 2.73 9.07
CA GLU A 2 1.89 4.12 8.92
C GLU A 2 1.13 4.58 10.17
N GLY A 3 1.55 5.74 10.67
CA GLY A 3 0.87 6.45 11.74
C GLY A 3 -0.41 7.11 11.25
N VAL A 4 -1.06 7.83 12.15
CA VAL A 4 -2.28 8.59 11.86
C VAL A 4 -1.98 9.69 10.84
N GLY A 5 -2.78 9.77 9.78
CA GLY A 5 -2.65 10.80 8.72
C GLY A 5 -1.97 10.35 7.43
N ARG A 6 -1.49 9.11 7.33
CA ARG A 6 -0.99 8.47 6.08
C ARG A 6 0.10 9.28 5.36
N GLY A 7 0.85 10.06 6.14
CA GLY A 7 1.99 10.83 5.68
C GLY A 7 3.28 10.16 6.13
N LYS A 8 4.29 10.18 5.26
CA LYS A 8 5.64 9.72 5.57
C LYS A 8 6.66 10.78 5.19
N VAL A 9 7.62 10.99 6.07
CA VAL A 9 8.81 11.78 5.75
C VAL A 9 9.86 10.83 5.19
N ILE A 10 10.39 11.19 4.02
CA ILE A 10 11.43 10.43 3.32
C ILE A 10 12.67 11.30 3.17
N LEU A 11 13.84 10.70 3.36
CA LEU A 11 15.11 11.38 3.10
C LEU A 11 15.47 11.19 1.63
N ARG A 12 15.75 12.30 0.95
CA ARG A 12 16.18 12.37 -0.46
C ARG A 12 17.58 12.97 -0.50
N GLY A 13 18.60 12.11 -0.43
CA GLY A 13 19.99 12.54 -0.29
C GLY A 13 20.17 13.35 0.99
N THR A 14 20.36 14.67 0.85
CA THR A 14 20.52 15.62 1.96
C THR A 14 19.24 16.38 2.34
N LYS A 15 18.14 16.20 1.60
CA LYS A 15 16.87 16.93 1.82
C LYS A 15 15.78 16.03 2.35
N TYR A 16 14.91 16.56 3.21
CA TYR A 16 13.69 15.87 3.63
C TYR A 16 12.55 16.19 2.67
N GLY A 17 11.83 15.15 2.23
CA GLY A 17 10.57 15.26 1.51
C GLY A 17 9.43 14.66 2.35
N CYS A 18 8.21 15.16 2.14
CA CYS A 18 7.01 14.53 2.66
C CYS A 18 6.23 13.89 1.50
N VAL A 19 5.66 12.73 1.76
CA VAL A 19 4.75 12.04 0.85
C VAL A 19 3.50 11.66 1.64
N CYS A 20 2.34 11.67 0.99
CA CYS A 20 1.11 11.17 1.57
C CYS A 20 0.50 10.13 0.64
N ASP A 21 -0.28 9.21 1.21
CA ASP A 21 -1.14 8.34 0.45
C ASP A 21 -2.31 9.16 -0.13
N ALA A 22 -2.26 9.40 -1.43
CA ALA A 22 -3.29 10.12 -2.17
C ALA A 22 -3.43 9.51 -3.58
N PRO A 23 -4.61 9.60 -4.20
CA PRO A 23 -4.80 9.15 -5.58
C PRO A 23 -3.84 9.90 -6.52
N GLY A 24 -3.00 9.15 -7.23
CA GLY A 24 -2.03 9.70 -8.18
C GLY A 24 -2.28 9.19 -9.61
N THR A 25 -1.86 9.97 -10.59
CA THR A 25 -1.74 9.49 -11.97
C THR A 25 -0.43 8.73 -12.15
N PRO A 26 -0.38 7.69 -13.00
CA PRO A 26 0.86 6.96 -13.20
C PRO A 26 1.98 7.85 -13.74
N VAL A 27 3.13 7.84 -13.08
CA VAL A 27 4.30 8.67 -13.42
C VAL A 27 5.22 7.98 -14.41
N GLN A 28 5.34 6.66 -14.31
CA GLN A 28 6.24 5.85 -15.13
C GLN A 28 5.65 4.46 -15.41
N MET A 29 6.02 3.88 -16.55
CA MET A 29 5.73 2.50 -16.89
C MET A 29 7.02 1.68 -16.89
N PHE A 30 7.01 0.56 -16.17
CA PHE A 30 8.04 -0.46 -16.20
C PHE A 30 7.61 -1.58 -17.13
N THR A 31 8.55 -1.99 -17.98
CA THR A 31 8.34 -3.06 -18.95
C THR A 31 9.49 -4.04 -18.91
N VAL A 32 9.33 -5.23 -19.51
CA VAL A 32 10.42 -6.23 -19.65
C VAL A 32 11.69 -5.63 -20.26
N GLY A 33 11.59 -4.57 -21.08
CA GLY A 33 12.76 -3.91 -21.67
C GLY A 33 13.54 -2.98 -20.74
N ASN A 34 12.97 -2.60 -19.58
CA ASN A 34 13.58 -1.68 -18.61
C ASN A 34 13.77 -2.33 -17.22
N ILE A 35 13.31 -3.57 -17.03
CA ILE A 35 13.53 -4.37 -15.83
C ILE A 35 14.79 -5.22 -16.06
N LEU A 36 15.65 -5.31 -15.05
CA LEU A 36 16.85 -6.14 -15.11
C LEU A 36 16.48 -7.64 -15.14
N THR A 37 17.22 -8.41 -15.93
CA THR A 37 17.04 -9.87 -16.06
C THR A 37 17.10 -10.55 -14.70
N ASP A 38 16.19 -11.49 -14.45
CA ASP A 38 16.06 -12.28 -13.21
C ASP A 38 15.84 -11.45 -11.93
N LYS A 39 15.39 -10.20 -12.07
CA LYS A 39 15.08 -9.33 -10.92
C LYS A 39 13.59 -9.10 -10.71
N PHE A 40 12.72 -9.77 -11.43
CA PHE A 40 11.28 -9.72 -11.20
C PHE A 40 10.83 -10.81 -10.23
N GLN A 41 10.10 -10.42 -9.18
CA GLN A 41 9.50 -11.33 -8.23
C GLN A 41 8.08 -10.86 -7.88
N GLU A 42 7.13 -11.79 -7.91
CA GLU A 42 5.76 -11.58 -7.45
C GLU A 42 5.48 -12.44 -6.23
N THR A 43 5.05 -11.81 -5.14
CA THR A 43 4.65 -12.49 -3.91
C THR A 43 3.16 -12.31 -3.68
N PHE A 44 2.46 -13.44 -3.50
CA PHE A 44 1.05 -13.46 -3.12
C PHE A 44 0.93 -13.62 -1.62
N LEU A 45 0.26 -12.68 -0.97
CA LEU A 45 -0.01 -12.78 0.46
C LEU A 45 -1.14 -13.80 0.68
N GLY A 46 -0.91 -14.75 1.60
CA GLY A 46 -1.89 -15.79 1.94
C GLY A 46 -3.24 -15.20 2.36
N LEU A 47 -4.33 -15.87 1.96
CA LEU A 47 -5.70 -15.46 2.32
C LEU A 47 -6.09 -15.90 3.74
N LYS A 48 -5.51 -16.98 4.26
CA LYS A 48 -5.92 -17.59 5.54
C LYS A 48 -5.55 -16.77 6.77
N ASP A 49 -4.41 -16.08 6.75
CA ASP A 49 -3.93 -15.32 7.92
C ASP A 49 -4.39 -13.86 7.90
N ARG A 50 -5.36 -13.52 7.04
CA ARG A 50 -5.89 -12.15 6.95
C ARG A 50 -6.79 -11.83 8.13
N ALA A 51 -6.59 -10.64 8.68
CA ALA A 51 -7.41 -10.13 9.76
C ALA A 51 -8.78 -9.73 9.21
N ASN A 52 -9.85 -10.27 9.80
CA ASN A 52 -11.22 -9.91 9.46
C ASN A 52 -11.81 -8.89 10.47
N ALA A 53 -11.11 -8.64 11.57
CA ALA A 53 -11.42 -7.61 12.55
C ALA A 53 -10.14 -6.94 13.05
N ILE A 54 -10.25 -5.65 13.36
CA ILE A 54 -9.17 -4.87 13.95
C ILE A 54 -9.67 -4.21 15.24
N GLU A 55 -8.99 -4.50 16.34
CA GLU A 55 -9.16 -3.81 17.62
C GLU A 55 -8.22 -2.61 17.67
N ILE A 56 -8.79 -1.45 17.96
CA ILE A 56 -8.11 -0.16 17.86
C ILE A 56 -8.13 0.49 19.23
N THR A 57 -6.93 0.64 19.80
CA THR A 57 -6.74 1.40 21.03
C THR A 57 -6.40 2.85 20.68
N PHE A 58 -7.14 3.81 21.24
CA PHE A 58 -6.91 5.26 21.05
C PHE A 58 -7.23 6.05 22.32
N ALA A 59 -6.77 7.31 22.42
CA ALA A 59 -7.09 8.18 23.55
C ALA A 59 -8.44 8.88 23.32
N ASN A 60 -9.47 8.56 24.09
CA ASN A 60 -10.82 9.10 23.85
C ASN A 60 -11.02 10.46 24.53
N LYS A 61 -11.29 11.50 23.73
CA LYS A 61 -11.56 12.86 24.22
C LYS A 61 -12.76 12.93 25.17
N ASP A 62 -13.82 12.19 24.88
CA ASP A 62 -15.07 12.20 25.66
C ASP A 62 -14.91 11.51 27.03
N LYS A 63 -13.90 10.63 27.16
CA LYS A 63 -13.52 9.96 28.42
C LYS A 63 -12.30 10.61 29.09
N GLY A 64 -12.02 11.87 28.80
CA GLY A 64 -10.89 12.60 29.41
C GLY A 64 -9.52 12.08 28.98
N TYR A 65 -9.36 11.69 27.72
CA TYR A 65 -8.13 11.15 27.11
C TYR A 65 -7.66 9.81 27.69
N GLN A 66 -8.55 9.07 28.35
CA GLN A 66 -8.28 7.68 28.73
C GLN A 66 -8.22 6.77 27.49
N LYS A 67 -7.44 5.70 27.58
CA LYS A 67 -7.36 4.70 26.51
C LYS A 67 -8.70 3.99 26.39
N ASP A 68 -9.27 4.03 25.20
CA ASP A 68 -10.50 3.36 24.83
C ASP A 68 -10.23 2.40 23.67
N VAL A 69 -11.03 1.34 23.59
CA VAL A 69 -10.88 0.29 22.58
C VAL A 69 -12.17 0.20 21.77
N ILE A 70 -12.03 0.22 20.46
CA ILE A 70 -13.12 -0.04 19.53
C ILE A 70 -12.73 -1.15 18.55
N THR A 71 -13.71 -1.92 18.11
CA THR A 71 -13.50 -2.99 17.14
C THR A 71 -14.14 -2.61 15.81
N ALA A 72 -13.35 -2.67 14.74
CA ALA A 72 -13.84 -2.53 13.37
C ALA A 72 -13.84 -3.89 12.69
N TYR A 73 -14.96 -4.25 12.05
CA TYR A 73 -15.10 -5.49 11.29
C TYR A 73 -14.95 -5.22 9.79
N ALA A 74 -14.48 -6.22 9.04
CA ALA A 74 -14.39 -6.18 7.58
C ALA A 74 -15.79 -6.02 6.93
N ASP A 75 -15.85 -5.52 5.69
CA ASP A 75 -17.13 -5.33 4.97
C ASP A 75 -17.79 -6.68 4.59
N ASP A 76 -16.99 -7.74 4.51
CA ASP A 76 -17.32 -9.12 4.14
C ASP A 76 -17.38 -10.07 5.35
N TYR A 77 -17.45 -9.53 6.57
CA TYR A 77 -17.57 -10.33 7.79
C TYR A 77 -18.92 -11.07 7.83
N ASP A 78 -18.87 -12.40 7.88
CA ASP A 78 -20.00 -13.31 7.83
C ASP A 78 -20.51 -13.75 9.22
N GLY A 79 -19.91 -13.23 10.29
CA GLY A 79 -20.25 -13.61 11.67
C GLY A 79 -19.53 -14.84 12.21
N THR A 80 -18.58 -15.42 11.46
CA THR A 80 -17.67 -16.46 11.95
C THR A 80 -16.66 -15.92 12.97
N GLU A 81 -15.88 -16.80 13.62
CA GLU A 81 -14.86 -16.37 14.59
C GLU A 81 -13.91 -15.33 13.97
N PRO A 82 -13.81 -14.12 14.57
CA PRO A 82 -12.98 -13.09 14.00
C PRO A 82 -11.48 -13.37 14.26
N ASN A 83 -10.68 -13.36 13.20
CA ASN A 83 -9.24 -13.18 13.27
C ASN A 83 -8.93 -11.70 13.58
N ILE A 84 -8.72 -11.42 14.86
CA ILE A 84 -8.54 -10.06 15.38
C ILE A 84 -7.06 -9.67 15.34
N THR A 85 -6.77 -8.51 14.77
CA THR A 85 -5.47 -7.83 14.91
C THR A 85 -5.59 -6.60 15.80
N GLN A 86 -4.68 -6.45 16.76
CA GLN A 86 -4.68 -5.31 17.67
C GLN A 86 -3.72 -4.22 17.18
N ILE A 87 -4.21 -2.98 17.12
CA ILE A 87 -3.42 -1.80 16.78
C ILE A 87 -3.64 -0.69 17.79
N THR A 88 -2.59 0.09 18.05
CA THR A 88 -2.68 1.33 18.83
C THR A 88 -2.49 2.51 17.89
N LEU A 89 -3.40 3.47 17.92
CA LEU A 89 -3.36 4.67 17.09
C LEU A 89 -3.22 5.91 17.97
N ASP A 90 -1.97 6.38 18.08
CA ASP A 90 -1.65 7.61 18.78
C ASP A 90 -1.90 8.81 17.88
N GLY A 91 -2.63 9.81 18.38
CA GLY A 91 -3.02 11.02 17.63
C GLY A 91 -4.47 11.05 17.13
N ILE A 92 -5.24 9.98 17.34
CA ILE A 92 -6.69 10.00 17.15
C ILE A 92 -7.39 10.22 18.49
N THR A 93 -8.32 11.17 18.53
CA THR A 93 -9.05 11.51 19.76
C THR A 93 -10.54 11.19 19.73
N THR A 94 -11.08 10.81 18.57
CA THR A 94 -12.52 10.55 18.37
C THR A 94 -12.75 9.11 17.90
N ALA A 95 -13.79 8.46 18.45
CA ALA A 95 -14.15 7.10 18.07
C ALA A 95 -14.47 6.97 16.57
N ALA A 96 -15.15 7.97 15.99
CA ALA A 96 -15.47 8.00 14.57
C ALA A 96 -14.23 8.04 13.66
N GLN A 97 -13.18 8.77 14.06
CA GLN A 97 -11.92 8.78 13.30
C GLN A 97 -11.16 7.46 13.45
N ALA A 98 -11.12 6.90 14.66
CA ALA A 98 -10.49 5.60 14.90
C ALA A 98 -11.17 4.50 14.08
N TYR A 99 -12.51 4.50 14.02
CA TYR A 99 -13.28 3.55 13.22
C TYR A 99 -12.98 3.68 11.72
N ARG A 100 -12.93 4.90 11.18
CA ARG A 100 -12.56 5.15 9.78
C ARG A 100 -11.15 4.63 9.45
N GLU A 101 -10.21 4.84 10.35
CA GLU A 101 -8.82 4.38 10.21
C GLU A 101 -8.68 2.86 10.32
N GLY A 102 -9.50 2.20 11.14
CA GLY A 102 -9.64 0.74 11.17
C GLY A 102 -10.18 0.17 9.87
N LYS A 103 -11.30 0.72 9.37
CA LYS A 103 -11.90 0.32 8.09
C LYS A 103 -10.96 0.51 6.91
N TYR A 104 -10.18 1.59 6.93
CA TYR A 104 -9.14 1.81 5.93
C TYR A 104 -8.09 0.69 5.94
N ARG A 105 -7.55 0.32 7.11
CA ARG A 105 -6.57 -0.77 7.23
C ARG A 105 -7.14 -2.14 6.84
N LEU A 106 -8.40 -2.41 7.17
CA LEU A 106 -9.10 -3.62 6.69
C LEU A 106 -9.21 -3.65 5.17
N ARG A 107 -9.49 -2.51 4.52
CA ARG A 107 -9.51 -2.42 3.05
C ARG A 107 -8.12 -2.60 2.45
N LEU A 108 -7.07 -2.05 3.06
CA LEU A 108 -5.69 -2.34 2.64
C LEU A 108 -5.42 -3.84 2.70
N ASN A 109 -5.79 -4.50 3.79
CA ASN A 109 -5.66 -5.94 3.90
C ASN A 109 -6.46 -6.67 2.82
N ARG A 110 -7.64 -6.19 2.42
CA ARG A 110 -8.43 -6.83 1.34
C ARG A 110 -7.84 -6.62 -0.05
N TYR A 111 -7.38 -5.42 -0.37
CA TYR A 111 -6.98 -5.06 -1.74
C TYR A 111 -5.49 -5.30 -2.03
N LEU A 112 -4.61 -5.12 -1.03
CA LEU A 112 -3.18 -5.39 -1.16
C LEU A 112 -2.92 -6.90 -1.04
N THR A 113 -3.18 -7.60 -2.14
CA THR A 113 -3.06 -9.07 -2.22
C THR A 113 -1.74 -9.53 -2.81
N ARG A 114 -1.09 -8.65 -3.58
CA ARG A 114 0.10 -8.93 -4.38
C ARG A 114 1.14 -7.87 -4.11
N THR A 115 2.38 -8.31 -3.95
CA THR A 115 3.56 -7.45 -3.87
C THR A 115 4.47 -7.80 -5.03
N VAL A 116 4.87 -6.80 -5.81
CA VAL A 116 5.83 -6.95 -6.89
C VAL A 116 7.13 -6.30 -6.49
N GLU A 117 8.22 -7.05 -6.62
CA GLU A 117 9.58 -6.58 -6.49
C GLU A 117 10.26 -6.65 -7.86
N HIS A 118 10.87 -5.54 -8.27
CA HIS A 118 11.65 -5.48 -9.52
C HIS A 118 12.85 -4.55 -9.34
N SER A 119 13.91 -4.81 -10.11
CA SER A 119 15.05 -3.88 -10.23
C SER A 119 15.08 -3.29 -11.62
N ALA A 120 15.35 -2.00 -11.72
CA ALA A 120 15.47 -1.26 -12.96
C ALA A 120 16.77 -0.43 -12.95
N ASP A 121 17.27 -0.10 -14.13
CA ASP A 121 18.50 0.70 -14.29
C ASP A 121 18.21 2.21 -14.17
N ILE A 122 19.13 3.07 -14.60
CA ILE A 122 19.07 4.54 -14.52
C ILE A 122 17.78 5.16 -15.08
N ASP A 123 17.10 4.45 -16.00
CA ASP A 123 15.80 4.83 -16.56
C ASP A 123 14.69 4.95 -15.50
N ALA A 124 14.87 4.37 -14.30
CA ALA A 124 13.92 4.42 -13.19
C ALA A 124 13.96 5.72 -12.37
N ILE A 125 14.86 6.66 -12.67
CA ILE A 125 15.07 7.89 -11.90
C ILE A 125 13.86 8.82 -11.86
N ALA A 126 12.88 8.63 -12.76
CA ALA A 126 11.71 9.48 -12.88
C ALA A 126 10.65 9.22 -11.80
N CYS A 127 10.57 8.00 -11.24
CA CYS A 127 9.62 7.67 -10.18
C CYS A 127 10.20 7.87 -8.78
N GLN A 128 9.34 8.21 -7.82
CA GLN A 128 9.65 8.40 -6.42
C GLN A 128 8.81 7.49 -5.53
N ILE A 129 9.21 7.38 -4.26
CA ILE A 129 8.42 6.67 -3.25
C ILE A 129 7.01 7.30 -3.19
N ASN A 130 5.97 6.47 -3.17
CA ASN A 130 4.54 6.80 -3.25
C ASN A 130 4.01 7.22 -4.63
N ASP A 131 4.81 7.19 -5.69
CA ASP A 131 4.27 7.37 -7.04
C ASP A 131 3.51 6.13 -7.52
N VAL A 132 2.45 6.36 -8.28
CA VAL A 132 1.77 5.29 -9.01
C VAL A 132 2.58 4.97 -10.26
N VAL A 133 2.84 3.68 -10.49
CA VAL A 133 3.58 3.21 -11.67
C VAL A 133 2.79 2.12 -12.39
N LEU A 134 2.95 2.05 -13.70
CA LEU A 134 2.42 0.95 -14.52
C LEU A 134 3.47 -0.13 -14.67
N LEU A 135 3.02 -1.37 -14.79
CA LEU A 135 3.91 -2.52 -14.93
C LEU A 135 3.35 -3.47 -15.97
N ALA A 136 4.13 -3.73 -17.02
CA ALA A 136 3.84 -4.71 -18.05
C ALA A 136 4.93 -5.78 -18.04
N HIS A 137 4.54 -7.02 -17.75
CA HIS A 137 5.45 -8.16 -17.73
C HIS A 137 4.76 -9.38 -18.35
N ASP A 138 5.53 -10.16 -19.10
CA ASP A 138 5.09 -11.36 -19.81
C ASP A 138 4.79 -12.55 -18.88
N VAL A 139 5.58 -12.76 -17.82
CA VAL A 139 5.40 -13.83 -16.82
C VAL A 139 3.98 -13.85 -16.22
N PRO A 140 3.45 -12.77 -15.63
CA PRO A 140 2.06 -12.72 -15.15
C PRO A 140 1.05 -12.39 -16.28
N GLN A 141 1.51 -12.23 -17.52
CA GLN A 141 0.70 -11.87 -18.69
C GLN A 141 -0.15 -10.60 -18.54
N TRP A 142 0.36 -9.59 -17.82
CA TRP A 142 -0.33 -8.29 -17.71
C TRP A 142 -0.23 -7.44 -18.98
N GLY A 143 0.70 -7.80 -19.85
CA GLY A 143 0.85 -7.22 -21.16
C GLY A 143 2.11 -7.74 -21.81
N PHE A 144 2.10 -7.79 -23.15
CA PHE A 144 3.32 -7.99 -23.91
C PHE A 144 4.01 -6.66 -24.07
N SER A 145 5.32 -6.62 -23.80
CA SER A 145 6.11 -5.41 -23.95
C SER A 145 7.49 -5.74 -24.49
N GLY A 146 8.09 -4.77 -25.19
CA GLY A 146 9.42 -4.88 -25.77
C GLY A 146 9.93 -3.52 -26.23
N ARG A 147 11.16 -3.47 -26.74
CA ARG A 147 11.75 -2.27 -27.35
C ARG A 147 11.80 -2.45 -28.87
N LEU A 148 11.43 -1.40 -29.61
CA LEU A 148 11.61 -1.38 -31.06
C LEU A 148 13.11 -1.27 -31.36
N LEU A 149 13.62 -2.18 -32.17
CA LEU A 149 15.02 -2.19 -32.58
C LEU A 149 15.28 -1.19 -33.73
N ALA A 150 14.35 -1.11 -34.68
CA ALA A 150 14.37 -0.16 -35.79
C ALA A 150 12.95 0.01 -36.35
N ALA A 151 12.67 1.19 -36.92
CA ALA A 151 11.49 1.44 -37.75
C ALA A 151 12.00 1.77 -39.16
N THR A 152 11.34 1.25 -40.19
CA THR A 152 11.66 1.56 -41.59
C THR A 152 10.72 2.65 -42.08
N ASP A 153 11.26 3.66 -42.76
CA ASP A 153 10.43 4.70 -43.38
C ASP A 153 9.54 4.07 -44.45
N THR A 154 8.27 4.51 -44.49
CA THR A 154 7.26 4.07 -45.46
C THR A 154 7.40 4.85 -46.77
#